data_AF-A0A2S6GK53-F1
#
_entry.id   AF-A0A2S6GK53-F1
#
_cell.length_a   1.000
_cell.length_b   1.000
_cell.length_c   1.000
_cell.angle_alpha   90.00
_cell.angle_beta   90.00
_cell.angle_gamma   90.00
#
_symmetry.space_group_name_H-M   'P 1'
#
loop_
_entity.id
_entity.type
_entity.pdbx_description
1 polymer ?
#
loop_
_entity_poly.entity_id
_entity_poly.type
_entity_poly.pdbx_seq_one_letter_code
_entity_poly.pdbx_strand_id
1 'polypeptide(L)'
;MVAKHLGRGITERQRGRWVELLQDTADVVGLPDDPEFRSAFAGYLEWGTRMAVVLSAPGAETNLDEPVPTWGWGNVRPWPG
;
A
#
# COMPACT_ATOMS: atom_id res chain seq x y z
N MET A 1 -4.28 -10.11 7.93
CA MET A 1 -4.63 -8.96 7.06
C MET A 1 -5.24 -9.44 5.75
N VAL A 2 -4.54 -10.28 4.97
CA VAL A 2 -5.03 -10.90 3.71
C VAL A 2 -6.38 -11.61 3.85
N ALA A 3 -6.54 -12.51 4.82
CA ALA A 3 -7.79 -13.26 5.00
C ALA A 3 -9.04 -12.37 5.22
N LYS A 4 -8.86 -11.12 5.65
CA LYS A 4 -9.96 -10.16 5.83
C LYS A 4 -10.52 -9.63 4.51
N HIS A 5 -9.79 -9.80 3.41
CA HIS A 5 -10.16 -9.31 2.08
C HIS A 5 -10.86 -10.38 1.23
N LEU A 6 -10.78 -11.66 1.61
CA LEU A 6 -11.35 -12.78 0.86
C LEU A 6 -12.84 -12.58 0.54
N GLY A 7 -13.19 -12.83 -0.73
CA GLY A 7 -14.56 -12.76 -1.23
C GLY A 7 -15.17 -11.36 -1.29
N ARG A 8 -14.39 -10.29 -1.05
CA ARG A 8 -14.89 -8.91 -1.08
C ARG A 8 -14.97 -8.27 -2.47
N GLY A 9 -14.38 -8.89 -3.50
CA GLY A 9 -14.44 -8.40 -4.87
C GLY A 9 -13.95 -6.95 -5.02
N ILE A 10 -12.80 -6.63 -4.43
CA ILE A 10 -12.22 -5.29 -4.45
C ILE A 10 -11.78 -4.95 -5.87
N THR A 11 -12.25 -3.81 -6.35
CA THR A 11 -11.95 -3.31 -7.69
C THR A 11 -10.79 -2.32 -7.69
N GLU A 12 -10.14 -2.12 -8.84
CA GLU A 12 -9.09 -1.10 -8.99
C GLU A 12 -9.58 0.32 -8.66
N ARG A 13 -10.85 0.63 -8.95
CA ARG A 13 -11.44 1.92 -8.57
C ARG A 13 -11.50 2.10 -7.05
N GLN A 14 -11.87 1.05 -6.31
CA GLN A 14 -11.85 1.08 -4.85
C GLN A 14 -10.41 1.13 -4.31
N ARG A 15 -9.49 0.41 -4.95
CA ARG A 15 -8.05 0.45 -4.64
C ARG A 15 -7.50 1.88 -4.73
N GLY A 16 -7.70 2.53 -5.87
CA GLY A 16 -7.26 3.91 -6.11
C GLY A 16 -7.83 4.87 -5.07
N ARG A 17 -9.15 4.80 -4.83
CA ARG A 17 -9.78 5.68 -3.83
C ARG A 17 -9.24 5.47 -2.42
N TRP A 18 -8.91 4.23 -2.06
CA TRP A 18 -8.35 3.91 -0.74
C TRP A 18 -6.93 4.45 -0.58
N VAL A 19 -6.10 4.36 -1.62
CA VAL A 19 -4.74 4.93 -1.63
C VAL A 19 -4.77 6.45 -1.52
N GLU A 20 -5.64 7.14 -2.26
CA GLU A 20 -5.84 8.59 -2.14
C GLU A 20 -6.17 8.98 -0.69
N LEU A 21 -7.18 8.33 -0.09
CA LEU A 21 -7.62 8.64 1.26
C LEU A 21 -6.50 8.46 2.30
N LEU A 22 -5.66 7.44 2.15
CA LEU A 22 -4.55 7.24 3.09
C LEU A 22 -3.42 8.24 2.91
N GLN A 23 -3.15 8.68 1.68
CA GLN A 23 -2.17 9.75 1.44
C GLN A 23 -2.68 11.06 2.04
N ASP A 24 -3.93 11.44 1.79
CA ASP A 24 -4.54 12.61 2.42
C ASP A 24 -4.53 12.51 3.96
N THR A 25 -4.84 11.32 4.49
CA THR A 25 -4.84 11.09 5.94
C THR A 25 -3.44 11.24 6.53
N ALA A 26 -2.40 10.79 5.82
CA ALA A 26 -1.01 10.93 6.27
C ALA A 26 -0.66 12.41 6.51
N ASP A 27 -1.15 13.31 5.66
CA ASP A 27 -0.98 14.75 5.83
C ASP A 27 -1.80 15.28 7.00
N VAL A 28 -3.08 14.91 7.08
CA VAL A 28 -3.99 15.38 8.13
C VAL A 28 -3.51 15.02 9.54
N VAL A 29 -2.93 13.83 9.71
CA VAL A 29 -2.44 13.37 11.02
C VAL A 29 -0.99 13.73 11.29
N GLY A 30 -0.32 14.43 10.36
CA GLY A 30 1.05 14.91 10.53
C GLY A 30 2.11 13.80 10.47
N LEU A 31 1.92 12.79 9.62
CA LEU A 31 3.02 11.86 9.32
C LEU A 31 4.16 12.60 8.60
N PRO A 32 5.41 12.10 8.70
CA PRO A 32 6.56 12.75 8.07
C PRO A 32 6.31 13.03 6.59
N ASP A 33 6.70 14.19 6.09
CA ASP A 33 6.52 14.62 4.69
C ASP A 33 7.82 14.58 3.87
N ASP A 34 8.90 14.08 4.46
CA ASP A 34 10.16 13.86 3.77
C ASP A 34 9.99 12.85 2.61
N PRO A 35 10.64 13.09 1.45
CA PRO A 35 10.56 12.21 0.28
C PRO A 35 10.90 10.75 0.59
N GLU A 36 11.84 10.54 1.50
CA GLU A 36 12.31 9.26 2.02
C GLU A 36 11.17 8.42 2.62
N PHE A 37 10.45 8.96 3.59
CA PHE A 37 9.26 8.32 4.17
C PHE A 37 8.14 8.19 3.15
N ARG A 38 7.85 9.25 2.38
CA ARG A 38 6.70 9.26 1.46
C ARG A 38 6.85 8.23 0.35
N SER A 39 8.07 8.01 -0.14
CA SER A 39 8.38 6.94 -1.08
C SER A 39 8.16 5.55 -0.46
N ALA A 40 8.62 5.33 0.78
CA ALA A 40 8.43 4.07 1.48
C ALA A 40 6.95 3.78 1.76
N PHE A 41 6.21 4.78 2.21
CA PHE A 41 4.77 4.70 2.48
C PHE A 41 3.98 4.36 1.20
N ALA A 42 4.22 5.10 0.12
CA ALA A 42 3.59 4.82 -1.18
C ALA A 42 3.92 3.40 -1.70
N GLY A 43 5.18 2.96 -1.56
CA GLY A 43 5.61 1.62 -1.95
C GLY A 43 4.90 0.51 -1.17
N TYR A 44 4.73 0.68 0.15
CA TYR A 44 3.98 -0.23 0.99
C TYR A 44 2.50 -0.30 0.58
N LEU A 45 1.86 0.86 0.39
CA LEU A 45 0.45 0.92 -0.03
C LEU A 45 0.25 0.27 -1.40
N GLU A 46 1.13 0.51 -2.36
CA GLU A 46 1.04 -0.09 -3.69
C GLU A 46 1.07 -1.61 -3.62
N TRP A 47 2.06 -2.18 -2.91
CA TRP A 47 2.19 -3.62 -2.75
C TRP A 47 0.99 -4.23 -2.02
N GLY A 48 0.64 -3.69 -0.85
CA GLY A 48 -0.40 -4.27 0.01
C GLY A 48 -1.79 -4.21 -0.62
N THR A 49 -2.10 -3.14 -1.34
CA THR A 49 -3.40 -2.97 -1.98
C THR A 49 -3.55 -3.78 -3.26
N ARG A 50 -2.47 -4.02 -4.01
CA ARG A 50 -2.50 -4.92 -5.17
C ARG A 50 -2.78 -6.36 -4.73
N MET A 51 -2.16 -6.79 -3.63
CA MET A 51 -2.49 -8.07 -3.00
C MET A 51 -3.96 -8.13 -2.55
N ALA A 52 -4.49 -7.05 -1.96
CA ALA A 52 -5.88 -7.00 -1.53
C ALA A 52 -6.87 -7.19 -2.69
N VAL A 53 -6.59 -6.63 -3.88
CA VAL A 53 -7.42 -6.86 -5.08
C VAL A 53 -7.39 -8.34 -5.46
N VAL A 54 -6.21 -8.92 -5.66
CA VAL A 54 -6.03 -10.33 -6.08
C VAL A 54 -6.72 -11.28 -5.11
N LEU A 55 -6.48 -11.10 -3.81
CA LEU A 55 -6.95 -12.01 -2.76
C LEU A 55 -8.43 -11.80 -2.42
N SER A 56 -9.05 -10.72 -2.90
CA SER A 56 -10.48 -10.49 -2.70
C SER A 56 -11.38 -11.15 -3.74
N ALA A 57 -10.80 -11.69 -4.82
CA ALA A 57 -11.58 -12.35 -5.87
C ALA A 57 -12.35 -13.58 -5.32
N PRO A 58 -13.57 -13.84 -5.81
CA PRO A 58 -14.31 -15.05 -5.44
C PRO A 58 -13.52 -16.31 -5.76
N GLY A 59 -13.36 -17.20 -4.78
CA GLY A 59 -12.62 -18.45 -4.95
C GLY A 59 -11.10 -18.28 -5.04
N ALA A 60 -10.55 -17.12 -4.68
CA ALA A 60 -9.10 -16.95 -4.60
C ALA A 60 -8.49 -17.95 -3.59
N GLU A 61 -7.61 -18.81 -4.08
CA GLU A 61 -6.79 -19.67 -3.23
C GLU A 61 -5.64 -18.86 -2.66
N THR A 62 -5.47 -18.90 -1.33
CA THR A 62 -4.43 -18.12 -0.67
C THR A 62 -3.22 -19.00 -0.39
N ASN A 63 -2.14 -18.83 -1.15
CA ASN A 63 -0.82 -19.25 -0.67
C ASN A 63 -0.26 -18.10 0.18
N LEU A 64 -0.47 -18.17 1.50
CA LEU A 64 -0.17 -17.07 2.44
C LEU A 64 1.32 -16.94 2.79
N ASP A 65 2.18 -17.81 2.24
CA ASP A 65 3.63 -17.81 2.50
C ASP A 65 4.41 -16.83 1.61
N GLU A 66 3.75 -15.83 1.04
CA GLU A 66 4.41 -14.81 0.24
C GLU A 66 5.13 -13.80 1.15
N PRO A 67 6.47 -13.69 1.08
CA PRO A 67 7.22 -12.86 2.01
C PRO A 67 6.87 -11.39 1.80
N VAL A 68 6.49 -10.72 2.90
CA VAL A 68 6.26 -9.27 2.91
C VAL A 68 7.59 -8.57 2.60
N PRO A 69 7.67 -7.74 1.55
CA PRO A 69 8.86 -6.95 1.29
C PRO A 69 9.21 -6.06 2.48
N THR A 70 10.45 -5.61 2.53
CA THR A 70 10.86 -4.57 3.47
C THR A 70 11.17 -3.30 2.68
N TRP A 71 10.80 -2.16 3.25
CA TRP A 71 11.08 -0.85 2.68
C TRP A 71 12.06 -0.12 3.59
N GLY A 72 13.12 0.42 3.00
CA GLY A 72 13.93 1.45 3.65
C GLY A 72 13.31 2.82 3.46
N TRP A 73 13.87 3.83 4.12
CA TRP A 73 13.49 5.25 4.01
C TRP A 73 13.99 5.88 2.70
N GLY A 74 13.76 5.23 1.56
CA GLY A 74 14.26 5.71 0.26
C GLY A 74 15.79 5.63 0.08
N ASN A 75 16.22 5.66 -1.19
CA ASN A 75 17.64 5.69 -1.59
C ASN A 75 17.99 7.00 -2.31
N VAL A 76 17.12 8.00 -2.26
CA VAL A 76 17.24 9.22 -3.07
C VAL A 76 18.16 10.19 -2.32
N ARG A 77 19.17 10.72 -3.02
CA ARG A 77 19.98 11.80 -2.48
C ARG A 77 19.13 13.08 -2.42
N PRO A 78 19.16 13.85 -1.31
CA PRO A 78 18.47 15.14 -1.24
C PRO A 78 18.88 16.06 -2.40
N TRP A 79 17.91 16.81 -2.94
CA TRP A 79 18.22 17.87 -3.90
C TRP A 79 19.13 18.91 -3.22
N PRO A 80 20.28 19.27 -3.81
CA PRO A 80 21.26 20.13 -3.15
C PRO A 80 20.88 21.62 -3.10
N GLY A 81 19.82 22.04 -3.79
CA GLY A 81 19.49 23.44 -4.03
C GLY A 81 19.59 23.80 -5.49
#